data_AF-A0A377WE78-F1
#
_entry.id   AF-A0A377WE78-F1
#
_cell.length_a   1.000
_cell.length_b   1.000
_cell.length_c   1.000
_cell.angle_alpha   90.00
_cell.angle_beta   90.00
_cell.angle_gamma   90.00
#
_symmetry.space_group_name_H-M   'P 1'
#
loop_
_entity.id
_entity.type
_entity.pdbx_description
1 polymer ?
#
loop_
_entity_poly.entity_id
_entity_poly.type
_entity_poly.pdbx_seq_one_letter_code
_entity_poly.pdbx_strand_id
1 'polypeptide(L)'
;MRMYKIFFRIIAMVIMVMILSDCRQSYYIARNTGRNIMTLSDHQRAKSALNANDLNAAQGYLTGEKYNNRYRPVSGEESWGSLQYRAAKIVANAAANGQKVRDDALYLAYISLFEAEEGVPEHPDIMLGYMHKAMALLLANPQLLDKIDSKNVSTLPSQFTLERYAVWQYLYDGGEIDWTKKSA
;
A
#
# COMPACT_ATOMS: atom_id res chain seq x y z
N MET A 1 -41.51 20.37 45.80
CA MET A 1 -41.23 20.89 44.44
C MET A 1 -39.75 20.89 44.02
N ARG A 2 -38.79 21.18 44.93
CA ARG A 2 -37.34 21.28 44.57
C ARG A 2 -36.71 19.93 44.13
N MET A 3 -37.07 18.83 44.78
CA MET A 3 -36.59 17.47 44.43
C MET A 3 -37.08 17.00 43.05
N TYR A 4 -38.36 17.18 42.72
CA TYR A 4 -38.91 16.79 41.42
C TYR A 4 -38.22 17.50 40.23
N LYS A 5 -37.87 18.78 40.38
CA LYS A 5 -37.10 19.52 39.35
C LYS A 5 -35.69 18.97 39.14
N ILE A 6 -35.03 18.49 40.20
CA ILE A 6 -33.70 17.86 40.09
C ILE A 6 -33.84 16.50 39.40
N PHE A 7 -34.84 15.71 39.79
CA PHE A 7 -35.11 14.40 39.19
C PHE A 7 -35.40 14.49 37.68
N PHE A 8 -36.26 15.43 37.26
CA PHE A 8 -36.54 15.68 35.85
C PHE A 8 -35.31 16.15 35.05
N ARG A 9 -34.43 16.94 35.66
CA ARG A 9 -33.17 17.37 35.01
C ARG A 9 -32.21 16.20 34.79
N ILE A 10 -32.12 15.28 35.73
CA ILE A 10 -31.28 14.07 35.59
C ILE A 10 -31.84 13.18 34.47
N ILE A 11 -33.16 12.94 34.45
CA ILE A 11 -33.79 12.15 33.38
C ILE A 11 -33.57 12.80 32.00
N ALA A 12 -33.78 14.12 31.89
CA ALA A 12 -33.54 14.83 30.64
C ALA A 12 -32.07 14.75 30.17
N MET A 13 -31.12 14.84 31.10
CA MET A 13 -29.69 14.71 30.80
C MET A 13 -29.34 13.29 30.33
N VAL A 14 -29.90 12.25 30.95
CA VAL A 14 -29.70 10.86 30.53
C VAL A 14 -30.28 10.61 29.14
N ILE A 15 -31.50 11.08 28.87
CA ILE A 15 -32.14 10.99 27.54
C ILE A 15 -31.30 11.72 26.48
N MET A 16 -30.80 12.92 26.79
CA MET A 16 -29.94 13.68 25.89
C MET A 16 -28.62 12.95 25.58
N VAL A 17 -28.00 12.30 26.59
CA VAL A 17 -26.77 11.50 26.40
C VAL A 17 -27.03 10.26 25.55
N MET A 18 -28.17 9.59 25.72
CA MET A 18 -28.57 8.44 24.88
C MET A 18 -28.74 8.86 23.42
N ILE A 19 -29.51 9.93 23.15
CA ILE A 19 -29.74 10.44 21.79
C ILE A 19 -28.41 10.86 21.13
N LEU A 20 -27.53 11.55 21.87
CA LEU A 20 -26.23 11.96 21.34
C LEU A 20 -25.31 10.77 21.05
N SER A 21 -25.38 9.70 21.86
CA SER A 21 -24.61 8.47 21.64
C SER A 21 -25.11 7.72 20.41
N ASP A 22 -26.42 7.59 20.23
CA ASP A 22 -27.04 6.94 19.07
C ASP A 22 -26.76 7.71 17.77
N CYS A 23 -26.80 9.05 17.81
CA CYS A 23 -26.40 9.89 16.68
C CYS A 23 -24.92 9.69 16.30
N ARG A 24 -24.02 9.61 17.28
CA ARG A 24 -22.60 9.31 17.02
C ARG A 24 -22.42 7.92 16.44
N GLN A 25 -23.06 6.92 17.03
CA GLN A 25 -22.96 5.53 16.56
C GLN A 25 -23.51 5.38 15.13
N SER A 26 -24.66 5.97 14.85
CA SER A 26 -25.25 5.99 13.50
C SER A 26 -24.36 6.70 12.49
N TYR A 27 -23.75 7.83 12.86
CA TYR A 27 -22.77 8.52 12.02
C TYR A 27 -21.55 7.65 11.71
N TYR A 28 -20.98 6.97 12.72
CA TYR A 28 -19.85 6.08 12.52
C TYR A 28 -20.21 4.87 11.65
N ILE A 29 -21.40 4.29 11.82
CA ILE A 29 -21.88 3.18 10.98
C ILE A 29 -22.03 3.65 9.53
N ALA A 30 -22.75 4.75 9.27
CA ALA A 30 -22.95 5.26 7.92
C ALA A 30 -21.61 5.59 7.23
N ARG A 31 -20.70 6.25 7.94
CA ARG A 31 -19.36 6.58 7.43
C ARG A 31 -18.53 5.32 7.13
N ASN A 32 -18.53 4.34 8.03
CA ASN A 32 -17.75 3.11 7.85
C ASN A 32 -18.35 2.22 6.75
N THR A 33 -19.68 2.16 6.62
CA THR A 33 -20.36 1.43 5.55
C THR A 33 -19.99 2.00 4.18
N GLY A 34 -20.05 3.33 4.01
CA GLY A 34 -19.63 3.97 2.76
C GLY A 34 -18.17 3.67 2.41
N ARG A 35 -17.26 3.78 3.38
CA ARG A 35 -15.83 3.46 3.17
C ARG A 35 -15.62 1.99 2.81
N ASN A 36 -16.30 1.06 3.47
CA ASN A 36 -16.20 -0.36 3.18
C ASN A 36 -16.70 -0.71 1.77
N ILE A 37 -17.79 -0.09 1.32
CA ILE A 37 -18.32 -0.28 -0.04
C ILE A 37 -17.29 0.20 -1.08
N MET A 38 -16.69 1.37 -0.87
CA MET A 38 -15.66 1.89 -1.77
C MET A 38 -14.41 0.98 -1.81
N THR A 39 -13.95 0.50 -0.64
CA THR A 39 -12.85 -0.47 -0.57
C THR A 39 -13.16 -1.77 -1.33
N LEU A 40 -14.36 -2.33 -1.15
CA LEU A 40 -14.77 -3.55 -1.84
C LEU A 40 -14.87 -3.34 -3.36
N SER A 41 -15.48 -2.24 -3.79
CA SER A 41 -15.60 -1.87 -5.20
C SER A 41 -14.23 -1.68 -5.85
N ASP A 42 -13.34 -0.91 -5.22
CA ASP A 42 -11.97 -0.72 -5.71
C ASP A 42 -11.23 -2.04 -5.81
N HIS A 43 -11.39 -2.93 -4.83
CA HIS A 43 -10.72 -4.22 -4.80
C HIS A 43 -11.16 -5.09 -5.98
N GLN A 44 -12.47 -5.26 -6.18
CA GLN A 44 -13.01 -6.04 -7.27
C GLN A 44 -12.61 -5.47 -8.64
N ARG A 45 -12.64 -4.14 -8.80
CA ARG A 45 -12.23 -3.49 -10.05
C ARG A 45 -10.73 -3.65 -10.32
N ALA A 46 -9.88 -3.53 -9.29
CA ALA A 46 -8.44 -3.78 -9.40
C ALA A 46 -8.17 -5.24 -9.79
N LYS A 47 -8.73 -6.20 -9.04
CA LYS A 47 -8.58 -7.63 -9.29
C LYS A 47 -8.99 -8.00 -10.72
N SER A 48 -10.14 -7.52 -11.17
CA SER A 48 -10.63 -7.76 -12.53
C SER A 48 -9.69 -7.19 -13.61
N ALA A 49 -9.26 -5.94 -13.47
CA ALA A 49 -8.38 -5.31 -14.45
C ALA A 49 -6.98 -5.95 -14.49
N LEU A 50 -6.44 -6.34 -13.32
CA LEU A 50 -5.16 -7.05 -13.23
C LEU A 50 -5.26 -8.50 -13.74
N ASN A 51 -6.42 -9.16 -13.64
CA ASN A 51 -6.66 -10.45 -14.31
C ASN A 51 -6.62 -10.32 -15.83
N ALA A 52 -7.05 -9.17 -16.37
CA ALA A 52 -7.01 -8.88 -17.80
C ALA A 52 -5.63 -8.40 -18.30
N ASN A 53 -4.59 -8.37 -17.45
CA ASN A 53 -3.27 -7.79 -17.74
C ASN A 53 -3.35 -6.34 -18.26
N ASP A 54 -4.31 -5.55 -17.76
CA ASP A 54 -4.47 -4.14 -18.16
C ASP A 54 -3.30 -3.29 -17.62
N LEU A 55 -2.40 -2.88 -18.54
CA LEU A 55 -1.24 -2.06 -18.23
C LEU A 55 -1.60 -0.67 -17.67
N ASN A 56 -2.69 -0.06 -18.12
CA ASN A 56 -3.12 1.25 -17.61
C ASN A 56 -3.68 1.10 -16.19
N ALA A 57 -4.45 0.05 -15.93
CA ALA A 57 -4.90 -0.27 -14.58
C ALA A 57 -3.72 -0.56 -13.64
N ALA A 58 -2.73 -1.34 -14.08
CA ALA A 58 -1.54 -1.66 -13.29
C ALA A 58 -0.72 -0.41 -12.96
N GLN A 59 -0.46 0.46 -13.95
CA GLN A 59 0.22 1.73 -13.72
C GLN A 59 -0.54 2.64 -12.76
N GLY A 60 -1.87 2.76 -12.93
CA GLY A 60 -2.70 3.58 -12.04
C GLY A 60 -2.82 3.01 -10.62
N TYR A 61 -2.77 1.68 -10.47
CA TYR A 61 -2.73 1.02 -9.17
C TYR A 61 -1.45 1.39 -8.42
N LEU A 62 -0.30 1.28 -9.08
CA LEU A 62 1.00 1.55 -8.47
C LEU A 62 1.14 3.02 -8.08
N THR A 63 0.78 3.96 -8.96
CA THR A 63 0.89 5.39 -8.70
C THR A 63 -0.23 5.95 -7.80
N GLY A 64 -1.23 5.14 -7.45
CA GLY A 64 -2.34 5.55 -6.59
C GLY A 64 -3.38 6.44 -7.27
N GLU A 65 -3.28 6.63 -8.58
CA GLU A 65 -4.29 7.32 -9.40
C GLU A 65 -5.59 6.52 -9.51
N LYS A 66 -5.51 5.20 -9.38
CA LYS A 66 -6.67 4.28 -9.40
C LYS A 66 -6.70 3.45 -8.13
N TYR A 67 -7.91 3.06 -7.75
CA TYR A 67 -8.17 2.15 -6.64
C TYR A 67 -7.59 2.68 -5.32
N ASN A 68 -7.89 3.93 -4.98
CA ASN A 68 -7.29 4.61 -3.83
C ASN A 68 -7.87 4.19 -2.47
N ASN A 69 -8.97 3.42 -2.44
CA ASN A 69 -9.63 3.01 -1.20
C ASN A 69 -9.02 1.75 -0.56
N ARG A 70 -7.69 1.68 -0.44
CA ARG A 70 -6.93 0.49 0.06
C ARG A 70 -6.70 0.51 1.56
N TYR A 71 -7.67 1.00 2.34
CA TYR A 71 -7.49 1.27 3.76
C TYR A 71 -7.63 0.03 4.66
N ARG A 72 -8.26 -1.04 4.15
CA ARG A 72 -8.57 -2.25 4.92
C ARG A 72 -8.45 -3.50 4.05
N PRO A 73 -8.04 -4.64 4.64
CA PRO A 73 -8.16 -5.94 3.98
C PRO A 73 -9.61 -6.25 3.60
N VAL A 74 -9.78 -6.99 2.51
CA VAL A 74 -11.06 -7.58 2.12
C VAL A 74 -11.02 -9.06 2.51
N SER A 75 -11.89 -9.48 3.42
CA SER A 75 -11.88 -10.84 3.96
C SER A 75 -12.22 -11.87 2.89
N GLY A 76 -11.50 -13.00 2.87
CA GLY A 76 -11.68 -14.08 1.90
C GLY A 76 -11.17 -13.77 0.48
N GLU A 77 -10.54 -12.61 0.29
CA GLU A 77 -10.05 -12.14 -0.99
C GLU A 77 -8.52 -11.99 -0.99
N GLU A 78 -7.96 -11.86 -2.19
CA GLU A 78 -6.54 -11.56 -2.42
C GLU A 78 -6.12 -10.26 -1.70
N SER A 79 -4.93 -10.25 -1.10
CA SER A 79 -4.45 -9.06 -0.37
C SER A 79 -4.13 -7.91 -1.33
N TRP A 80 -4.21 -6.66 -0.83
CA TRP A 80 -3.75 -5.50 -1.59
C TRP A 80 -2.25 -5.57 -1.94
N GLY A 81 -1.44 -6.21 -1.11
CA GLY A 81 -0.02 -6.45 -1.39
C GLY A 81 0.19 -7.42 -2.56
N SER A 82 -0.62 -8.49 -2.64
CA SER A 82 -0.56 -9.43 -3.76
C SER A 82 -1.03 -8.78 -5.08
N LEU A 83 -2.10 -7.97 -5.03
CA LEU A 83 -2.53 -7.14 -6.17
C LEU A 83 -1.43 -6.13 -6.59
N GLN A 84 -0.72 -5.53 -5.63
CA GLN A 84 0.41 -4.63 -5.91
C GLN A 84 1.55 -5.36 -6.62
N TYR A 85 1.92 -6.54 -6.13
CA TYR A 85 2.95 -7.38 -6.74
C TYR A 85 2.57 -7.77 -8.17
N ARG A 86 1.32 -8.13 -8.42
CA ARG A 86 0.82 -8.41 -9.78
C ARG A 86 0.85 -7.21 -10.70
N ALA A 87 0.42 -6.04 -10.22
CA ALA A 87 0.52 -4.79 -10.97
C ALA A 87 1.98 -4.48 -11.34
N ALA A 88 2.90 -4.67 -10.39
CA ALA A 88 4.33 -4.49 -10.61
C ALA A 88 4.89 -5.44 -11.69
N LYS A 89 4.50 -6.72 -11.67
CA LYS A 89 4.87 -7.69 -12.71
C LYS A 89 4.37 -7.27 -14.10
N ILE A 90 3.12 -6.84 -14.21
CA ILE A 90 2.55 -6.38 -15.49
C ILE A 90 3.36 -5.20 -16.04
N VAL A 91 3.65 -4.22 -15.20
CA VAL A 91 4.40 -3.01 -15.58
C VAL A 91 5.85 -3.34 -15.97
N ALA A 92 6.55 -4.13 -15.16
CA ALA A 92 7.92 -4.53 -15.44
C ALA A 92 8.03 -5.39 -16.71
N ASN A 93 7.10 -6.33 -16.93
CA ASN A 93 7.06 -7.14 -18.15
C ASN A 93 6.74 -6.30 -19.39
N ALA A 94 5.82 -5.35 -19.29
CA ALA A 94 5.53 -4.43 -20.38
C ALA A 94 6.77 -3.62 -20.79
N ALA A 95 7.49 -3.05 -19.82
CA ALA A 95 8.73 -2.34 -20.06
C ALA A 95 9.82 -3.23 -20.67
N ALA A 96 9.99 -4.45 -20.16
CA ALA A 96 10.94 -5.43 -20.69
C ALA A 96 10.64 -5.82 -22.15
N ASN A 97 9.36 -5.84 -22.52
CA ASN A 97 8.89 -6.10 -23.89
C ASN A 97 8.89 -4.85 -24.79
N GLY A 98 9.51 -3.74 -24.36
CA GLY A 98 9.63 -2.50 -25.13
C GLY A 98 8.34 -1.69 -25.24
N GLN A 99 7.30 -2.01 -24.45
CA GLN A 99 6.10 -1.19 -24.41
C GLN A 99 6.38 0.13 -23.69
N LYS A 100 5.69 1.19 -24.09
CA LYS A 100 5.78 2.48 -23.41
C LYS A 100 5.09 2.41 -22.05
N VAL A 101 5.88 2.61 -21.01
CA VAL A 101 5.46 2.64 -19.60
C VAL A 101 5.85 3.98 -19.01
N ARG A 102 5.08 4.49 -18.05
CA ARG A 102 5.45 5.69 -17.30
C ARG A 102 6.58 5.38 -16.32
N ASP A 103 7.57 6.25 -16.27
CA ASP A 103 8.76 6.04 -15.42
C ASP A 103 8.43 5.99 -13.92
N ASP A 104 7.42 6.73 -13.47
CA ASP A 104 6.97 6.75 -12.07
C ASP A 104 6.36 5.41 -11.66
N ALA A 105 5.47 4.87 -12.50
CA ALA A 105 4.90 3.55 -12.33
C ALA A 105 5.96 2.45 -12.43
N LEU A 106 6.95 2.60 -13.33
CA LEU A 106 8.03 1.64 -13.48
C LEU A 106 8.98 1.64 -12.28
N TYR A 107 9.31 2.81 -11.73
CA TYR A 107 10.03 2.93 -10.47
C TYR A 107 9.30 2.19 -9.34
N LEU A 108 8.01 2.49 -9.16
CA LEU A 108 7.19 1.88 -8.11
C LEU A 108 7.01 0.37 -8.32
N ALA A 109 6.98 -0.09 -9.58
CA ALA A 109 6.97 -1.51 -9.90
C ALA A 109 8.24 -2.20 -9.38
N TYR A 110 9.42 -1.63 -9.66
CA TYR A 110 10.67 -2.21 -9.20
C TYR A 110 10.81 -2.19 -7.67
N ILE A 111 10.40 -1.12 -6.99
CA ILE A 111 10.33 -1.09 -5.53
C ILE A 111 9.39 -2.18 -5.00
N SER A 112 8.20 -2.31 -5.60
CA SER A 112 7.21 -3.31 -5.18
C SER A 112 7.70 -4.75 -5.39
N LEU A 113 8.44 -5.02 -6.48
CA LEU A 113 9.03 -6.33 -6.74
C LEU A 113 10.16 -6.65 -5.77
N PHE A 114 10.97 -5.65 -5.42
CA PHE A 114 11.99 -5.79 -4.38
C PHE A 114 11.36 -6.03 -2.99
N GLU A 115 10.20 -5.43 -2.73
CA GLU A 115 9.48 -5.52 -1.46
C GLU A 115 8.62 -6.76 -1.26
N ALA A 116 8.21 -7.42 -2.34
CA ALA A 116 7.33 -8.56 -2.27
C ALA A 116 7.98 -9.73 -1.51
N GLU A 117 7.30 -10.21 -0.46
CA GLU A 117 7.64 -11.46 0.24
C GLU A 117 7.52 -12.68 -0.68
N GLU A 118 6.67 -12.60 -1.71
CA GLU A 118 6.50 -13.64 -2.74
C GLU A 118 7.60 -13.58 -3.83
N GLY A 119 8.45 -12.56 -3.80
CA GLY A 119 9.64 -12.47 -4.65
C GLY A 119 10.74 -13.36 -4.11
N VAL A 120 11.26 -14.26 -4.95
CA VAL A 120 12.19 -15.33 -4.56
C VAL A 120 13.39 -14.79 -3.77
N PRO A 121 13.46 -15.02 -2.44
CA PRO A 121 14.59 -14.56 -1.62
C PRO A 121 15.89 -15.34 -1.94
N GLU A 122 15.79 -16.40 -2.74
CA GLU A 122 16.88 -17.29 -3.14
C GLU A 122 17.71 -16.72 -4.31
N HIS A 123 17.25 -15.63 -4.95
CA HIS A 123 17.92 -14.96 -6.06
C HIS A 123 18.19 -13.48 -5.74
N PRO A 124 19.19 -13.19 -4.88
CA PRO A 124 19.52 -11.83 -4.48
C PRO A 124 19.91 -10.94 -5.66
N ASP A 125 20.50 -11.51 -6.71
CA ASP A 125 20.83 -10.83 -7.96
C ASP A 125 19.61 -10.22 -8.66
N ILE A 126 18.48 -10.94 -8.67
CA ILE A 126 17.22 -10.45 -9.25
C ILE A 126 16.66 -9.30 -8.40
N MET A 127 16.64 -9.48 -7.08
CA MET A 127 16.13 -8.47 -6.14
C MET A 127 16.95 -7.18 -6.19
N LEU A 128 18.28 -7.31 -6.14
CA LEU A 128 19.20 -6.19 -6.31
C LEU A 128 19.02 -5.53 -7.66
N GLY A 129 18.84 -6.33 -8.72
CA GLY A 129 18.56 -5.83 -10.06
C GLY A 129 17.32 -4.92 -10.12
N TYR A 130 16.26 -5.22 -9.37
CA TYR A 130 15.11 -4.33 -9.27
C TYR A 130 15.46 -3.02 -8.57
N MET A 131 16.16 -3.10 -7.43
CA MET A 131 16.53 -1.88 -6.69
C MET A 131 17.48 -0.99 -7.50
N HIS A 132 18.46 -1.57 -8.19
CA HIS A 132 19.36 -0.83 -9.10
C HIS A 132 18.59 -0.12 -10.22
N LYS A 133 17.63 -0.80 -10.85
CA LYS A 133 16.78 -0.19 -11.89
C LYS A 133 15.91 0.93 -11.33
N ALA A 134 15.34 0.76 -10.13
CA ALA A 134 14.58 1.81 -9.47
C ALA A 134 15.47 3.04 -9.19
N MET A 135 16.66 2.84 -8.61
CA MET A 135 17.58 3.93 -8.30
C MET A 135 18.08 4.63 -9.57
N ALA A 136 18.34 3.89 -10.65
CA ALA A 136 18.73 4.47 -11.93
C ALA A 136 17.66 5.43 -12.49
N LEU A 137 16.38 5.07 -12.41
CA LEU A 137 15.27 5.96 -12.81
C LEU A 137 15.22 7.24 -11.97
N LEU A 138 15.39 7.11 -10.65
CA LEU A 138 15.37 8.26 -9.73
C LEU A 138 16.58 9.18 -9.92
N LEU A 139 17.77 8.62 -10.18
CA LEU A 139 18.98 9.39 -10.48
C LEU A 139 18.90 10.11 -11.83
N ALA A 140 18.30 9.47 -12.85
CA ALA A 140 18.08 10.07 -14.15
C ALA A 140 17.06 11.21 -14.11
N ASN A 141 16.06 11.11 -13.22
CA ASN A 141 15.06 12.15 -13.00
C ASN A 141 14.75 12.31 -11.49
N PRO A 142 15.44 13.23 -10.79
CA PRO A 142 15.21 13.45 -9.36
C PRO A 142 13.78 13.93 -9.00
N GLN A 143 13.05 14.49 -9.96
CA GLN A 143 11.67 14.98 -9.79
C GLN A 143 10.62 13.92 -10.18
N LEU A 144 11.05 12.67 -10.43
CA LEU A 144 10.19 11.59 -10.92
C LEU A 144 8.95 11.38 -10.06
N LEU A 145 9.08 11.58 -8.74
CA LEU A 145 8.06 11.22 -7.77
C LEU A 145 7.19 12.40 -7.33
N ASP A 146 7.45 13.62 -7.82
CA ASP A 146 6.78 14.86 -7.39
C ASP A 146 5.28 14.87 -7.65
N LYS A 147 4.80 14.07 -8.60
CA LYS A 147 3.40 14.01 -9.03
C LYS A 147 2.61 12.84 -8.46
N ILE A 148 3.25 11.96 -7.68
CA ILE A 148 2.56 10.82 -7.07
C ILE A 148 1.78 11.30 -5.85
N ASP A 149 0.54 10.81 -5.70
CA ASP A 149 -0.26 11.09 -4.51
C ASP A 149 0.28 10.29 -3.31
N SER A 150 1.13 10.95 -2.52
CA SER A 150 1.75 10.41 -1.31
C SER A 150 0.74 10.00 -0.23
N LYS A 151 -0.53 10.39 -0.34
CA LYS A 151 -1.59 9.89 0.55
C LYS A 151 -1.94 8.43 0.30
N ASN A 152 -1.73 7.95 -0.92
CA ASN A 152 -2.18 6.63 -1.36
C ASN A 152 -1.02 5.66 -1.64
N VAL A 153 0.20 6.17 -1.79
CA VAL A 153 1.39 5.39 -2.20
C VAL A 153 2.62 5.89 -1.45
N SER A 154 3.38 4.96 -0.86
CA SER A 154 4.74 5.26 -0.41
C SER A 154 5.65 5.44 -1.62
N THR A 155 6.22 6.63 -1.78
CA THR A 155 7.04 6.98 -2.94
C THR A 155 8.51 6.69 -2.73
N LEU A 156 9.00 6.69 -1.49
CA LEU A 156 10.39 6.38 -1.17
C LEU A 156 10.51 5.03 -0.48
N PRO A 157 11.65 4.32 -0.67
CA PRO A 157 11.96 3.13 0.08
C PRO A 157 11.95 3.44 1.58
N SER A 158 11.32 2.58 2.37
CA SER A 158 11.38 2.70 3.82
C SER A 158 12.82 2.47 4.33
N GLN A 159 13.12 2.89 5.57
CA GLN A 159 14.39 2.54 6.22
C GLN A 159 14.63 1.02 6.19
N PHE A 160 13.59 0.23 6.49
CA PHE A 160 13.65 -1.23 6.41
C PHE A 160 13.99 -1.73 5.01
N THR A 161 13.42 -1.11 3.97
CA THR A 161 13.72 -1.42 2.57
C THR A 161 15.19 -1.16 2.25
N LEU A 162 15.74 -0.03 2.72
CA LEU A 162 17.14 0.33 2.52
C LEU A 162 18.10 -0.58 3.30
N GLU A 163 17.77 -0.93 4.55
CA GLU A 163 18.54 -1.88 5.35
C GLU A 163 18.58 -3.25 4.67
N ARG A 164 17.42 -3.74 4.21
CA ARG A 164 17.33 -5.00 3.48
C ARG A 164 18.16 -4.94 2.19
N TYR A 165 18.13 -3.83 1.46
CA TYR A 165 18.96 -3.65 0.27
C TYR A 165 20.46 -3.70 0.60
N ALA A 166 20.89 -3.04 1.66
CA ALA A 166 22.30 -3.07 2.09
C ALA A 166 22.75 -4.49 2.49
N VAL A 167 21.90 -5.24 3.19
CA VAL A 167 22.16 -6.65 3.54
C VAL A 167 22.28 -7.50 2.28
N TRP A 168 21.35 -7.36 1.33
CA TRP A 168 21.42 -8.12 0.08
C TRP A 168 22.67 -7.79 -0.73
N GLN A 169 23.05 -6.51 -0.79
CA GLN A 169 24.27 -6.07 -1.48
C GLN A 169 25.51 -6.68 -0.82
N TYR A 170 25.59 -6.66 0.51
CA TYR A 170 26.68 -7.27 1.27
C TYR A 170 26.82 -8.78 0.98
N LEU A 171 25.70 -9.51 0.99
CA LEU A 171 25.70 -10.94 0.68
C LEU A 171 26.11 -11.22 -0.77
N TYR A 172 25.63 -10.41 -1.72
CA TYR A 172 25.98 -10.53 -3.14
C TYR A 172 27.48 -10.28 -3.40
N ASP A 173 28.08 -9.34 -2.66
CA ASP A 173 29.51 -9.04 -2.73
C ASP A 173 30.40 -10.11 -2.06
N GLY A 174 29.81 -11.23 -1.61
CA GLY A 174 30.51 -12.36 -0.97
C GLY A 174 30.66 -12.21 0.55
N GLY A 175 29.95 -11.27 1.16
CA GLY A 175 29.90 -11.12 2.61
C GLY A 175 29.21 -12.31 3.29
N GLU A 176 29.73 -12.72 4.44
CA GLU A 176 29.16 -13.79 5.26
C GLU A 176 28.59 -13.21 6.56
N ILE A 177 27.33 -13.54 6.87
CA ILE A 177 26.73 -13.18 8.15
C ILE A 177 26.94 -14.33 9.12
N ASP A 178 27.83 -14.14 10.09
CA ASP A 178 28.01 -15.06 11.21
C ASP A 178 26.91 -14.85 12.26
N TRP A 179 25.85 -15.64 12.15
CA TRP A 179 24.71 -15.62 13.06
C TRP A 179 25.03 -16.08 14.49
N THR A 180 26.24 -16.61 14.73
CA THR A 180 26.67 -17.11 16.04
C THR A 180 27.41 -16.07 16.87
N LYS A 181 27.91 -15.00 16.22
CA LYS A 181 28.51 -13.86 16.91
C LYS A 181 27.41 -12.96 17.48
N LYS A 182 27.24 -12.98 18.81
CA LYS A 182 26.47 -11.93 19.49
C LYS A 182 27.15 -10.59 19.25
N SER A 183 26.37 -9.59 18.81
CA SER A 183 26.79 -8.19 18.79
C SER A 183 27.32 -7.81 20.18
N ALA A 184 28.57 -7.34 20.22
CA ALA A 184 29.22 -6.89 21.45
C ALA A 184 28.52 -5.65 22.03
#